data_AF-D3RZM3-F1
#
_entry.id   AF-D3RZM3-F1
#
_cell.length_a   1.000
_cell.length_b   1.000
_cell.length_c   1.000
_cell.angle_alpha   90.00
_cell.angle_beta   90.00
_cell.angle_gamma   90.00
#
_symmetry.space_group_name_H-M   'P 1'
#
loop_
_entity.id
_entity.type
_entity.pdbx_description
1 polymer ?
#
loop_
_entity_poly.entity_id
_entity_poly.type
_entity_poly.pdbx_seq_one_letter_code
_entity_poly.pdbx_strand_id
1 'polypeptide(L)'
;MKEFTDTEFMICQAARLLEDNKTVFVGWGMPQVVALLAERLYTPNITQIFEFGAVGPQSRLPFLRGTMGGPQNTYRSLQWCSMALAFSYAQAGYIDYGMLGAAQIDRYGNINSTMIGEDYERPKKRFPGSGGGNEVASYCWKTIIVMSHEKRRFVERCDFITSPGHIIDGKSREELGLPRNTGPWRVITSKAMFDFDEKTKELRLIGVLKGFTVEEVVEDMGFKPKVADEVVELDPPTEEELRVLREEIDPYGLIIKKGRVIKLD
;
A
#
# COMPACT_ATOMS: atom_id res chain seq x y z
N MET A 1 -26.21 8.59 7.78
CA MET A 1 -24.89 9.03 8.27
C MET A 1 -24.00 7.84 8.58
N LYS A 2 -23.11 7.50 7.64
CA LYS A 2 -22.04 6.53 7.86
C LYS A 2 -20.84 7.22 8.51
N GLU A 3 -20.34 6.65 9.61
CA GLU A 3 -19.18 7.16 10.35
C GLU A 3 -18.03 6.15 10.32
N PHE A 4 -16.90 6.56 9.74
CA PHE A 4 -15.69 5.75 9.62
C PHE A 4 -14.44 6.63 9.66
N THR A 5 -13.27 6.04 9.94
CA THR A 5 -12.01 6.77 9.85
C THR A 5 -11.43 6.70 8.44
N ASP A 6 -10.63 7.70 8.05
CA ASP A 6 -9.87 7.65 6.80
C ASP A 6 -9.03 6.37 6.64
N THR A 7 -8.58 5.80 7.75
CA THR A 7 -7.78 4.59 7.83
C THR A 7 -8.64 3.37 7.55
N GLU A 8 -9.84 3.29 8.13
CA GLU A 8 -10.82 2.25 7.78
C GLU A 8 -11.15 2.29 6.29
N PHE A 9 -11.37 3.48 5.72
CA PHE A 9 -11.60 3.64 4.29
C PHE A 9 -10.44 3.12 3.44
N MET A 10 -9.21 3.57 3.71
CA MET A 10 -8.02 3.11 2.98
C MET A 10 -7.86 1.59 3.06
N ILE A 11 -8.11 1.00 4.23
CA ILE A 11 -8.00 -0.44 4.45
C ILE A 11 -9.05 -1.19 3.60
N CYS A 12 -10.31 -0.77 3.65
CA CYS A 12 -11.38 -1.40 2.88
C CYS A 12 -11.13 -1.28 1.37
N GLN A 13 -10.76 -0.10 0.87
CA GLN A 13 -10.46 0.10 -0.54
C GLN A 13 -9.31 -0.78 -1.02
N ALA A 14 -8.22 -0.87 -0.26
CA ALA A 14 -7.09 -1.73 -0.62
C ALA A 14 -7.45 -3.22 -0.54
N ALA A 15 -8.27 -3.63 0.43
CA ALA A 15 -8.70 -5.03 0.58
C ALA A 15 -9.56 -5.50 -0.59
N ARG A 16 -10.43 -4.64 -1.13
CA ARG A 16 -11.27 -4.91 -2.31
C ARG A 16 -10.48 -5.12 -3.61
N LEU A 17 -9.21 -4.71 -3.65
CA LEU A 17 -8.34 -4.86 -4.83
C LEU A 17 -7.61 -6.20 -4.90
N LEU A 18 -7.56 -6.94 -3.79
CA LEU A 18 -6.88 -8.22 -3.74
C LEU A 18 -7.76 -9.30 -4.38
N GLU A 19 -7.12 -10.20 -5.13
CA GLU A 19 -7.78 -11.29 -5.85
C GLU A 19 -7.53 -12.62 -5.10
N ASP A 20 -8.53 -13.51 -5.08
CA ASP A 20 -8.41 -14.80 -4.40
C ASP A 20 -7.40 -15.72 -5.11
N ASN A 21 -6.79 -16.66 -4.38
CA ASN A 21 -5.74 -17.56 -4.88
C ASN A 21 -4.48 -16.83 -5.39
N LYS A 22 -4.23 -15.62 -4.89
CA LYS A 22 -3.02 -14.85 -5.18
C LYS A 22 -2.07 -14.80 -3.98
N THR A 23 -0.83 -14.44 -4.28
CA THR A 23 0.22 -14.23 -3.29
C THR A 23 0.39 -12.74 -3.00
N VAL A 24 0.63 -12.40 -1.74
CA VAL A 24 0.85 -11.00 -1.36
C VAL A 24 2.00 -10.87 -0.37
N PHE A 25 2.95 -10.00 -0.68
CA PHE A 25 3.98 -9.56 0.25
C PHE A 25 3.38 -8.49 1.18
N VAL A 26 3.33 -8.82 2.47
CA VAL A 26 2.64 -8.02 3.49
C VAL A 26 3.66 -7.48 4.50
N GLY A 27 3.65 -6.16 4.68
CA GLY A 27 4.41 -5.49 5.75
C GLY A 27 3.62 -5.41 7.06
N TRP A 28 4.18 -4.72 8.06
CA TRP A 28 3.50 -4.48 9.33
C TRP A 28 2.53 -3.27 9.28
N GLY A 29 1.48 -3.30 10.12
CA GLY A 29 0.58 -2.17 10.33
C GLY A 29 -0.60 -2.19 9.36
N MET A 30 -0.87 -1.06 8.69
CA MET A 30 -2.00 -0.95 7.75
C MET A 30 -1.99 -2.00 6.64
N PRO A 31 -0.85 -2.30 5.96
CA PRO A 31 -0.77 -3.41 4.99
C PRO A 31 -1.22 -4.76 5.57
N GLN A 32 -0.85 -5.06 6.81
CA GLN A 32 -1.27 -6.30 7.45
C GLN A 32 -2.78 -6.34 7.70
N VAL A 33 -3.36 -5.24 8.19
CA VAL A 33 -4.81 -5.15 8.41
C VAL A 33 -5.59 -5.25 7.10
N VAL A 34 -5.06 -4.72 5.99
CA VAL A 34 -5.61 -4.92 4.64
C VAL A 34 -5.65 -6.40 4.27
N ALA A 35 -4.53 -7.11 4.41
CA ALA A 35 -4.46 -8.53 4.08
C ALA A 35 -5.42 -9.37 4.94
N LEU A 36 -5.52 -9.06 6.24
CA LEU A 36 -6.45 -9.72 7.16
C LEU A 36 -7.92 -9.47 6.77
N LEU A 37 -8.29 -8.25 6.40
CA LEU A 37 -9.65 -7.93 5.98
C LEU A 37 -9.98 -8.63 4.65
N ALA A 38 -9.06 -8.59 3.69
CA ALA A 38 -9.21 -9.28 2.42
C ALA A 38 -9.39 -10.79 2.60
N GLU A 39 -8.52 -11.43 3.38
CA GLU A 39 -8.64 -12.88 3.68
C GLU A 39 -9.99 -13.23 4.30
N ARG A 40 -10.52 -12.38 5.21
CA ARG A 40 -11.79 -12.64 5.89
C ARG A 40 -13.03 -12.46 5.02
N LEU A 41 -13.02 -11.52 4.07
CA LEU A 41 -14.24 -11.11 3.36
C LEU A 41 -14.23 -11.41 1.85
N TYR A 42 -13.05 -11.41 1.23
CA TYR A 42 -12.93 -11.36 -0.24
C TYR A 42 -12.10 -12.51 -0.81
N THR A 43 -11.02 -12.88 -0.14
CA THR A 43 -9.96 -13.73 -0.69
C THR A 43 -9.51 -14.81 0.31
N PRO A 44 -10.38 -15.78 0.66
CA PRO A 44 -10.09 -16.77 1.71
C PRO A 44 -8.89 -17.69 1.42
N ASN A 45 -8.43 -17.76 0.16
CA ASN A 45 -7.28 -18.55 -0.27
C ASN A 45 -6.06 -17.67 -0.63
N ILE A 46 -6.03 -16.40 -0.19
CA ILE A 46 -4.86 -15.54 -0.38
C ILE A 46 -3.66 -16.08 0.42
N THR A 47 -2.50 -16.15 -0.22
CA THR A 47 -1.26 -16.56 0.46
C THR A 47 -0.48 -15.32 0.87
N GLN A 48 -0.38 -15.08 2.18
CA GLN A 48 0.44 -13.99 2.72
C GLN A 48 1.91 -14.43 2.85
N ILE A 49 2.84 -13.55 2.46
CA ILE A 49 4.27 -13.73 2.63
C ILE A 49 4.81 -12.54 3.42
N PHE A 50 5.61 -12.85 4.44
CA PHE A 50 6.28 -11.84 5.25
C PHE A 50 7.80 -11.88 5.03
N GLU A 51 8.45 -10.71 5.00
CA GLU A 51 9.88 -10.57 4.66
C GLU A 51 10.82 -11.33 5.57
N PHE A 52 10.41 -11.64 6.79
CA PHE A 52 11.22 -12.40 7.73
C PHE A 52 11.18 -13.93 7.48
N GLY A 53 10.39 -14.41 6.51
CA GLY A 53 10.46 -15.79 6.01
C GLY A 53 9.21 -16.65 6.21
N ALA A 54 8.15 -16.11 6.82
CA ALA A 54 6.89 -16.83 6.96
C ALA A 54 6.10 -16.80 5.64
N VAL A 55 5.73 -17.99 5.15
CA VAL A 55 4.97 -18.16 3.89
C VAL A 55 3.66 -18.88 4.21
N GLY A 56 2.55 -18.25 3.85
CA GLY A 56 1.19 -18.75 4.05
C GLY A 56 0.86 -19.11 5.51
N PRO A 57 1.13 -18.24 6.51
CA PRO A 57 0.64 -18.48 7.86
C PRO A 57 -0.89 -18.45 7.90
N GLN A 58 -1.49 -19.24 8.79
CA GLN A 58 -2.89 -19.09 9.12
C GLN A 58 -3.07 -17.83 9.95
N SER A 59 -3.81 -16.85 9.42
CA SER A 59 -4.06 -15.58 10.10
C SER A 59 -4.68 -15.76 11.48
N ARG A 60 -4.11 -15.07 12.46
CA ARG A 60 -4.59 -15.07 13.85
C ARG A 60 -5.09 -13.67 14.22
N LEU A 61 -6.28 -13.64 14.79
CA LEU A 61 -6.94 -12.42 15.28
C LEU A 61 -7.08 -12.46 16.82
N PRO A 62 -7.14 -11.30 17.49
CA PRO A 62 -7.02 -9.96 16.91
C PRO A 62 -5.59 -9.64 16.45
N PHE A 63 -5.45 -8.62 15.60
CA PHE A 63 -4.19 -7.95 15.31
C PHE A 63 -3.61 -7.43 16.63
N LEU A 64 -2.39 -7.87 16.93
CA LEU A 64 -1.72 -7.53 18.18
C LEU A 64 -0.65 -6.48 17.94
N ARG A 65 -0.48 -5.63 18.95
CA ARG A 65 0.63 -4.67 18.99
C ARG A 65 1.93 -5.47 19.11
N GLY A 66 2.86 -5.26 18.18
CA GLY A 66 4.11 -5.99 18.16
C GLY A 66 4.89 -5.74 16.89
N THR A 67 5.85 -6.61 16.59
CA THR A 67 6.55 -6.62 15.30
C THR A 67 5.87 -7.61 14.37
N MET A 68 6.12 -7.47 13.07
CA MET A 68 5.69 -8.44 12.09
C MET A 68 6.31 -9.84 12.31
N GLY A 69 7.45 -9.94 12.98
CA GLY A 69 8.10 -11.23 13.31
C GLY A 69 7.48 -12.00 14.48
N GLY A 70 6.26 -11.67 14.91
CA GLY A 70 5.59 -12.34 16.03
C GLY A 70 5.02 -13.72 15.66
N PRO A 71 4.79 -14.61 16.64
CA PRO A 71 4.31 -15.97 16.42
C PRO A 71 2.94 -16.05 15.72
N GLN A 72 2.13 -15.00 15.82
CA GLN A 72 0.86 -14.89 15.10
C GLN A 72 1.02 -14.92 13.58
N ASN A 73 2.15 -14.41 13.08
CA ASN A 73 2.46 -14.37 11.64
C ASN A 73 3.26 -15.59 11.18
N THR A 74 3.44 -16.59 12.05
CA THR A 74 4.13 -17.84 11.72
C THR A 74 3.27 -19.07 11.97
N TYR A 75 2.15 -18.90 12.67
CA TYR A 75 1.27 -19.97 13.08
C TYR A 75 0.78 -20.79 11.88
N ARG A 76 1.14 -22.07 11.87
CA ARG A 76 0.81 -23.04 10.80
C ARG A 76 1.16 -22.56 9.40
N SER A 77 2.28 -21.84 9.27
CA SER A 77 2.84 -21.48 7.95
C SER A 77 3.08 -22.71 7.10
N LEU A 78 2.80 -22.59 5.79
CA LEU A 78 3.16 -23.61 4.80
C LEU A 78 4.68 -23.83 4.76
N GLN A 79 5.44 -22.74 4.94
CA GLN A 79 6.89 -22.78 5.01
C GLN A 79 7.44 -21.70 5.93
N TRP A 80 8.54 -22.03 6.61
CA TRP A 80 9.44 -21.06 7.23
C TRP A 80 10.78 -21.06 6.49
N CYS A 81 11.25 -19.90 6.05
CA CYS A 81 12.49 -19.78 5.30
C CYS A 81 13.34 -18.58 5.73
N SER A 82 14.48 -18.38 5.08
CA SER A 82 15.28 -17.16 5.29
C SER A 82 14.66 -15.98 4.56
N MET A 83 14.96 -14.78 5.04
CA MET A 83 14.61 -13.53 4.36
C MET A 83 15.09 -13.50 2.90
N ALA A 84 16.31 -13.99 2.65
CA ALA A 84 16.85 -14.08 1.29
C ALA A 84 15.98 -14.98 0.39
N LEU A 85 15.50 -16.12 0.89
CA LEU A 85 14.62 -16.99 0.12
C LEU A 85 13.24 -16.35 -0.10
N ALA A 86 12.68 -15.70 0.92
CA ALA A 86 11.38 -15.03 0.81
C ALA A 86 11.40 -13.96 -0.28
N PHE A 87 12.44 -13.11 -0.33
CA PHE A 87 12.57 -12.12 -1.40
C PHE A 87 12.91 -12.72 -2.76
N SER A 88 13.61 -13.86 -2.80
CA SER A 88 13.87 -14.56 -4.07
C SER A 88 12.58 -15.03 -4.74
N TYR A 89 11.50 -15.29 -3.98
CA TYR A 89 10.20 -15.61 -4.57
C TYR A 89 9.62 -14.44 -5.36
N ALA A 90 9.80 -13.20 -4.88
CA ALA A 90 9.40 -12.01 -5.65
C ALA A 90 10.23 -11.92 -6.93
N GLN A 91 11.56 -12.08 -6.83
CA GLN A 91 12.47 -12.05 -7.98
C GLN A 91 12.15 -13.13 -9.03
N ALA A 92 11.71 -14.31 -8.59
CA ALA A 92 11.30 -15.41 -9.45
C ALA A 92 9.89 -15.24 -10.03
N GLY A 93 9.17 -14.16 -9.69
CA GLY A 93 7.84 -13.85 -10.22
C GLY A 93 6.70 -14.59 -9.52
N TYR A 94 6.91 -15.15 -8.32
CA TYR A 94 5.88 -15.85 -7.56
C TYR A 94 5.02 -14.94 -6.69
N ILE A 95 5.24 -13.63 -6.70
CA ILE A 95 4.50 -12.69 -5.85
C ILE A 95 3.63 -11.76 -6.70
N ASP A 96 2.31 -11.98 -6.65
CA ASP A 96 1.31 -11.20 -7.39
C ASP A 96 1.22 -9.76 -6.88
N TYR A 97 1.08 -9.57 -5.56
CA TYR A 97 0.91 -8.26 -4.96
C TYR A 97 2.02 -7.91 -3.97
N GLY A 98 2.41 -6.64 -3.98
CA GLY A 98 3.21 -6.03 -2.93
C GLY A 98 2.41 -4.90 -2.28
N MET A 99 2.40 -4.82 -0.95
CA MET A 99 1.78 -3.69 -0.26
C MET A 99 2.81 -2.81 0.43
N LEU A 100 2.79 -1.51 0.12
CA LEU A 100 3.73 -0.53 0.64
C LEU A 100 3.02 0.71 1.21
N GLY A 101 3.69 1.38 2.13
CA GLY A 101 3.36 2.75 2.53
C GLY A 101 4.44 3.72 2.04
N ALA A 102 4.15 5.02 2.12
CA ALA A 102 5.05 6.05 1.60
C ALA A 102 5.13 7.27 2.53
N ALA A 103 6.35 7.78 2.76
CA ALA A 103 6.54 9.10 3.37
C ALA A 103 6.44 10.21 2.32
N GLN A 104 7.00 9.98 1.13
CA GLN A 104 6.70 10.72 -0.09
C GLN A 104 6.41 9.74 -1.22
N ILE A 105 5.60 10.17 -2.18
CA ILE A 105 5.39 9.55 -3.48
C ILE A 105 5.51 10.63 -4.55
N ASP A 106 6.13 10.31 -5.67
CA ASP A 106 6.21 11.22 -6.82
C ASP A 106 5.27 10.85 -7.97
N ARG A 107 5.28 11.69 -9.02
CA ARG A 107 4.40 11.53 -10.19
C ARG A 107 4.56 10.20 -10.92
N TYR A 108 5.66 9.47 -10.75
CA TYR A 108 5.86 8.18 -11.39
C TYR A 108 5.72 7.00 -10.41
N GLY A 109 5.28 7.28 -9.18
CA GLY A 109 5.08 6.27 -8.16
C GLY A 109 6.37 5.84 -7.46
N ASN A 110 7.46 6.61 -7.57
CA ASN A 110 8.64 6.37 -6.74
C ASN A 110 8.30 6.67 -5.28
N ILE A 111 8.74 5.83 -4.36
CA ILE A 111 8.45 5.99 -2.93
C ILE A 111 9.71 6.38 -2.18
N ASN A 112 9.56 7.34 -1.28
CA ASN A 112 10.52 7.63 -0.25
C ASN A 112 10.04 7.13 1.11
N SER A 113 10.86 6.30 1.75
CA SER A 113 10.73 5.90 3.15
C SER A 113 12.08 5.96 3.88
N THR A 114 13.06 6.68 3.34
CA THR A 114 14.44 6.76 3.86
C THR A 114 14.73 8.08 4.54
N MET A 115 14.49 9.22 3.87
CA MET A 115 14.87 10.53 4.42
C MET A 115 14.16 11.71 3.75
N ILE A 116 14.22 12.89 4.36
CA ILE A 116 13.89 14.19 3.74
C ILE A 116 15.16 15.05 3.72
N GLY A 117 15.40 15.78 2.64
CA GLY A 117 16.57 16.63 2.41
C GLY A 117 17.39 16.23 1.17
N GLU A 118 18.40 17.04 0.84
CA GLU A 118 19.25 16.84 -0.36
C GLU A 118 20.53 16.03 -0.06
N ASP A 119 20.95 15.96 1.20
CA ASP A 119 22.18 15.28 1.64
C ASP A 119 21.84 13.99 2.40
N TYR A 120 22.26 12.85 1.86
CA TYR A 120 22.02 11.53 2.45
C TYR A 120 22.74 11.33 3.79
N GLU A 121 23.95 11.88 3.93
CA GLU A 121 24.75 11.78 5.15
C GLU A 121 24.22 12.71 6.25
N ARG A 122 23.52 13.79 5.86
CA ARG A 122 22.96 14.79 6.79
C ARG A 122 21.51 15.14 6.46
N PRO A 123 20.57 14.18 6.57
CA PRO A 123 19.19 14.41 6.19
C PRO A 123 18.50 15.37 7.18
N LYS A 124 17.57 16.18 6.68
CA LYS A 124 16.68 17.01 7.52
C LYS A 124 15.80 16.14 8.43
N LYS A 125 15.41 14.97 7.94
CA LYS A 125 14.67 13.95 8.70
C LYS A 125 15.06 12.57 8.23
N ARG A 126 15.35 11.65 9.15
CA ARG A 126 15.59 10.23 8.86
C ARG A 126 14.37 9.38 9.17
N PHE A 127 14.08 8.43 8.30
CA PHE A 127 13.06 7.40 8.45
C PHE A 127 13.71 6.02 8.62
N PRO A 128 12.94 4.96 8.96
CA PRO A 128 13.47 3.62 9.12
C PRO A 128 14.23 3.05 7.92
N GLY A 129 13.97 3.53 6.70
CA GLY A 129 14.65 3.10 5.48
C GLY A 129 13.82 2.13 4.63
N SER A 130 14.50 1.36 3.79
CA SER A 130 13.87 0.43 2.84
C SER A 130 13.09 -0.69 3.52
N GLY A 131 13.70 -1.37 4.50
CA GLY A 131 13.29 -2.75 4.80
C GLY A 131 13.29 -3.57 3.50
N GLY A 132 12.27 -4.39 3.28
CA GLY A 132 11.98 -5.03 2.00
C GLY A 132 11.27 -4.18 0.95
N GLY A 133 11.05 -2.89 1.20
CA GLY A 133 10.24 -2.04 0.32
C GLY A 133 10.82 -1.91 -1.09
N ASN A 134 12.14 -1.94 -1.23
CA ASN A 134 12.80 -1.91 -2.53
C ASN A 134 12.52 -3.18 -3.34
N GLU A 135 12.68 -4.35 -2.73
CA GLU A 135 12.46 -5.66 -3.35
C GLU A 135 10.99 -5.83 -3.76
N VAL A 136 10.07 -5.47 -2.86
CA VAL A 136 8.63 -5.53 -3.13
C VAL A 136 8.27 -4.68 -4.34
N ALA A 137 8.71 -3.42 -4.36
CA ALA A 137 8.42 -2.52 -5.48
C ALA A 137 9.14 -2.91 -6.76
N SER A 138 10.30 -3.57 -6.68
CA SER A 138 11.10 -3.98 -7.83
C SER A 138 10.49 -5.19 -8.54
N TYR A 139 9.99 -6.17 -7.78
CA TYR A 139 9.76 -7.52 -8.31
C TYR A 139 8.32 -8.03 -8.20
N CYS A 140 7.46 -7.46 -7.35
CA CYS A 140 6.05 -7.88 -7.34
C CYS A 140 5.33 -7.45 -8.62
N TRP A 141 4.42 -8.27 -9.13
CA TRP A 141 3.67 -7.96 -10.35
C TRP A 141 2.86 -6.65 -10.23
N LYS A 142 2.18 -6.45 -9.10
CA LYS A 142 1.39 -5.25 -8.81
C LYS A 142 1.71 -4.72 -7.43
N THR A 143 2.21 -3.49 -7.32
CA THR A 143 2.38 -2.83 -6.02
C THR A 143 1.18 -1.93 -5.70
N ILE A 144 0.55 -2.17 -4.56
CA ILE A 144 -0.50 -1.33 -3.98
C ILE A 144 0.15 -0.45 -2.90
N ILE A 145 0.03 0.86 -3.06
CA ILE A 145 0.59 1.85 -2.15
C ILE A 145 -0.57 2.43 -1.33
N VAL A 146 -0.51 2.35 -0.01
CA VAL A 146 -1.53 2.89 0.89
C VAL A 146 -0.94 3.99 1.75
N MET A 147 -1.45 5.21 1.64
CA MET A 147 -0.88 6.38 2.31
C MET A 147 -1.90 7.49 2.57
N SER A 148 -1.71 8.25 3.65
CA SER A 148 -2.54 9.42 3.95
C SER A 148 -2.48 10.47 2.81
N HIS A 149 -3.62 11.09 2.51
CA HIS A 149 -3.70 12.12 1.49
C HIS A 149 -3.25 13.48 2.02
N GLU A 150 -1.97 13.83 1.82
CA GLU A 150 -1.39 15.07 2.32
C GLU A 150 -0.44 15.70 1.31
N LYS A 151 -0.53 17.03 1.11
CA LYS A 151 0.27 17.79 0.15
C LYS A 151 1.77 17.56 0.23
N ARG A 152 2.30 17.41 1.45
CA ARG A 152 3.73 17.16 1.69
C ARG A 152 4.22 15.76 1.27
N ARG A 153 3.29 14.83 1.06
CA ARG A 153 3.59 13.44 0.67
C ARG A 153 3.55 13.27 -0.84
N PHE A 154 2.69 14.01 -1.54
CA PHE A 154 2.68 14.05 -3.01
C PHE A 154 3.65 15.11 -3.50
N VAL A 155 4.83 14.69 -3.95
CA VAL A 155 5.89 15.62 -4.37
C VAL A 155 6.19 15.45 -5.85
N GLU A 156 6.68 16.50 -6.50
CA GLU A 156 7.04 16.41 -7.92
C GLU A 156 8.15 15.38 -8.17
N ARG A 157 9.11 15.30 -7.24
CA ARG A 157 10.19 14.30 -7.19
C ARG A 157 10.50 13.98 -5.73
N CYS A 158 10.69 12.70 -5.43
CA CYS A 158 11.10 12.27 -4.09
C CYS A 158 12.52 12.76 -3.75
N ASP A 159 12.73 13.18 -2.51
CA ASP A 159 14.05 13.57 -2.00
C ASP A 159 15.04 12.39 -2.06
N PHE A 160 14.53 11.17 -1.87
CA PHE A 160 15.25 9.92 -2.01
C PHE A 160 14.33 8.83 -2.58
N ILE A 161 14.79 8.07 -3.57
CA ILE A 161 14.03 6.95 -4.13
C ILE A 161 14.42 5.69 -3.36
N THR A 162 13.59 5.31 -2.38
CA THR A 162 13.76 4.06 -1.63
C THR A 162 13.26 2.87 -2.44
N SER A 163 12.07 3.04 -3.01
CA SER A 163 11.42 2.01 -3.82
C SER A 163 11.12 2.55 -5.22
N PRO A 164 11.53 1.83 -6.28
CA PRO A 164 11.39 2.30 -7.65
C PRO A 164 9.93 2.39 -8.08
N GLY A 165 9.58 3.49 -8.74
CA GLY A 165 8.34 3.71 -9.50
C GLY A 165 8.52 3.38 -10.98
N HIS A 166 7.71 3.95 -11.87
CA HIS A 166 7.76 3.66 -13.32
C HIS A 166 8.88 4.35 -14.09
N ILE A 167 9.24 5.57 -13.69
CA ILE A 167 10.33 6.35 -14.29
C ILE A 167 11.22 6.86 -13.16
N ILE A 168 12.52 6.59 -13.27
CA ILE A 168 13.54 6.94 -12.28
C ILE A 168 14.62 7.71 -13.01
N ASP A 169 14.78 9.00 -12.66
CA ASP A 169 15.76 9.90 -13.28
C ASP A 169 15.73 9.89 -14.82
N GLY A 170 14.52 9.85 -15.38
CA GLY A 170 14.28 9.88 -16.83
C GLY A 170 14.41 8.54 -17.54
N LYS A 171 14.68 7.45 -16.82
CA LYS A 171 14.75 6.08 -17.37
C LYS A 171 13.56 5.26 -16.94
N SER A 172 13.06 4.40 -17.84
CA SER A 172 12.06 3.41 -17.49
C SER A 172 12.64 2.35 -16.55
N ARG A 173 11.75 1.67 -15.83
CA ARG A 173 12.09 0.50 -15.01
C ARG A 173 12.87 -0.55 -15.81
N GLU A 174 12.43 -0.82 -17.04
CA GLU A 174 13.06 -1.80 -17.92
C GLU A 174 14.47 -1.39 -18.35
N GLU A 175 14.70 -0.09 -18.61
CA GLU A 175 16.03 0.43 -18.92
C GLU A 175 17.01 0.31 -17.73
N LEU A 176 16.46 0.25 -16.52
CA LEU A 176 17.21 0.01 -15.28
C LEU A 176 17.33 -1.48 -14.92
N GLY A 177 16.84 -2.37 -15.78
CA GLY A 177 16.95 -3.82 -15.60
C GLY A 177 15.86 -4.44 -14.71
N LEU A 178 14.82 -3.68 -14.35
CA LEU A 178 13.68 -4.23 -13.63
C LEU A 178 12.76 -5.01 -14.58
N PRO A 179 12.02 -6.01 -14.07
CA PRO A 179 11.13 -6.83 -14.90
C PRO A 179 10.06 -5.99 -15.61
N ARG A 180 9.69 -6.42 -16.82
CA ARG A 180 8.61 -5.80 -17.60
C ARG A 180 7.25 -6.09 -16.95
N ASN A 181 6.30 -5.19 -17.14
CA ASN A 181 4.91 -5.36 -16.67
C ASN A 181 4.79 -5.53 -15.14
N THR A 182 5.73 -4.96 -14.38
CA THR A 182 5.70 -4.93 -12.90
C THR A 182 5.74 -3.49 -12.37
N GLY A 183 5.54 -3.33 -11.07
CA GLY A 183 5.71 -2.05 -10.37
C GLY A 183 4.41 -1.47 -9.81
N PRO A 184 4.36 -0.15 -9.57
CA PRO A 184 3.20 0.52 -9.00
C PRO A 184 1.93 0.29 -9.84
N TRP A 185 0.89 -0.23 -9.19
CA TRP A 185 -0.40 -0.51 -9.82
C TRP A 185 -1.49 0.42 -9.31
N ARG A 186 -1.58 0.60 -7.99
CA ARG A 186 -2.59 1.46 -7.36
C ARG A 186 -1.99 2.27 -6.22
N VAL A 187 -2.47 3.50 -6.08
CA VAL A 187 -2.26 4.32 -4.88
C VAL A 187 -3.62 4.57 -4.23
N ILE A 188 -3.77 4.14 -2.98
CA ILE A 188 -4.98 4.28 -2.18
C ILE A 188 -4.71 5.28 -1.08
N THR A 189 -5.60 6.25 -0.97
CA THR A 189 -5.47 7.37 -0.03
C THR A 189 -6.74 7.59 0.76
N SER A 190 -6.69 8.49 1.73
CA SER A 190 -7.85 8.87 2.53
C SER A 190 -8.98 9.53 1.73
N LYS A 191 -8.75 9.92 0.46
CA LYS A 191 -9.72 10.62 -0.38
C LYS A 191 -9.98 9.96 -1.74
N ALA A 192 -9.03 9.19 -2.26
CA ALA A 192 -8.99 8.84 -3.67
C ALA A 192 -8.18 7.58 -3.97
N MET A 193 -8.41 7.04 -5.17
CA MET A 193 -7.66 5.96 -5.79
C MET A 193 -7.01 6.44 -7.09
N PHE A 194 -5.76 6.05 -7.30
CA PHE A 194 -4.97 6.37 -8.48
C PHE A 194 -4.45 5.12 -9.18
N ASP A 195 -4.29 5.22 -10.49
CA ASP A 195 -3.46 4.33 -11.29
C ASP A 195 -2.31 5.11 -11.95
N PHE A 196 -1.73 4.55 -13.01
CA PHE A 196 -0.68 5.16 -13.80
C PHE A 196 -1.08 5.14 -15.27
N ASP A 197 -0.96 6.29 -15.94
CA ASP A 197 -1.24 6.44 -17.37
C ASP A 197 -0.36 5.48 -18.19
N GLU A 198 -0.96 4.75 -19.14
CA GLU A 198 -0.23 3.72 -19.88
C GLU A 198 0.92 4.25 -20.72
N LYS A 199 0.82 5.50 -21.22
CA LYS A 199 1.78 6.12 -22.14
C LYS A 199 2.83 6.92 -21.38
N THR A 200 2.41 7.78 -20.45
CA THR A 200 3.32 8.67 -19.73
C THR A 200 3.83 8.08 -18.42
N LYS A 201 3.17 7.03 -17.93
CA LYS A 201 3.42 6.42 -16.61
C LYS A 201 3.22 7.35 -15.43
N GLU A 202 2.58 8.49 -15.65
CA GLU A 202 2.28 9.44 -14.60
C GLU A 202 1.06 8.99 -13.80
N LEU A 203 1.09 9.30 -12.50
CA LEU A 203 0.01 9.07 -11.57
C LEU A 203 -1.28 9.72 -12.10
N ARG A 204 -2.35 8.94 -12.14
CA ARG A 204 -3.64 9.35 -12.69
C ARG A 204 -4.76 9.04 -11.72
N LEU A 205 -5.58 10.05 -11.42
CA LEU A 205 -6.76 9.94 -10.57
C LEU A 205 -7.84 9.15 -11.31
N ILE A 206 -8.29 8.05 -10.70
CA ILE A 206 -9.33 7.18 -11.28
C ILE A 206 -10.57 7.05 -10.40
N GLY A 207 -10.49 7.41 -9.12
CA GLY A 207 -11.67 7.40 -8.27
C GLY A 207 -11.54 8.32 -7.06
N VAL A 208 -12.69 8.82 -6.59
CA VAL A 208 -12.80 9.75 -5.45
C VAL A 208 -13.83 9.21 -4.47
N LEU A 209 -13.53 9.27 -3.17
CA LEU A 209 -14.47 8.91 -2.11
C LEU A 209 -15.75 9.74 -2.23
N LYS A 210 -16.90 9.06 -2.19
CA LYS A 210 -18.21 9.71 -2.13
C LYS A 210 -18.22 10.88 -1.15
N GLY A 211 -18.69 12.04 -1.62
CA GLY A 211 -18.72 13.29 -0.85
C GLY A 211 -17.48 14.18 -1.00
N PHE A 212 -16.44 13.72 -1.72
CA PHE A 212 -15.32 14.56 -2.16
C PHE A 212 -15.39 14.83 -3.66
N THR A 213 -14.79 15.93 -4.12
CA THR A 213 -14.65 16.25 -5.55
C THR A 213 -13.23 16.01 -6.06
N VAL A 214 -13.08 15.95 -7.39
CA VAL A 214 -11.76 15.86 -8.05
C VAL A 214 -10.88 17.06 -7.66
N GLU A 215 -11.47 18.26 -7.61
CA GLU A 215 -10.77 19.49 -7.26
C GLU A 215 -10.21 19.42 -5.83
N GLU A 216 -11.01 18.98 -4.85
CA GLU A 216 -10.59 18.84 -3.45
C GLU A 216 -9.48 17.81 -3.26
N VAL A 217 -9.41 16.80 -4.14
CA VAL A 217 -8.31 15.82 -4.14
C VAL A 217 -7.06 16.47 -4.72
N VAL A 218 -7.15 17.13 -5.87
CA VAL A 218 -6.01 17.72 -6.56
C VAL A 218 -5.40 18.90 -5.78
N GLU A 219 -6.20 19.71 -5.10
CA GLU A 219 -5.73 20.85 -4.29
C GLU A 219 -4.83 20.43 -3.11
N ASP A 220 -5.09 19.25 -2.56
CA ASP A 220 -4.35 18.65 -1.45
C ASP A 220 -3.12 17.84 -1.88
N MET A 221 -2.72 17.94 -3.15
CA MET A 221 -1.49 17.35 -3.69
C MET A 221 -0.42 18.40 -3.96
N GLY A 222 0.86 18.02 -3.86
CA GLY A 222 1.98 18.93 -4.16
C GLY A 222 2.28 19.05 -5.66
N PHE A 223 1.64 18.23 -6.50
CA PHE A 223 1.62 18.34 -7.95
C PHE A 223 0.23 17.99 -8.49
N LYS A 224 -0.09 18.39 -9.72
CA LYS A 224 -1.35 18.02 -10.39
C LYS A 224 -1.18 16.66 -11.07
N PRO A 225 -1.91 15.61 -10.65
CA PRO A 225 -1.89 14.33 -11.34
C PRO A 225 -2.65 14.45 -12.67
N LYS A 226 -2.53 13.42 -13.51
CA LYS A 226 -3.51 13.21 -14.57
C LYS A 226 -4.86 12.87 -13.97
N VAL A 227 -5.94 13.09 -14.72
CA VAL A 227 -7.30 12.70 -14.34
C VAL A 227 -7.84 11.82 -15.46
N ALA A 228 -8.44 10.69 -15.11
CA ALA A 228 -9.09 9.82 -16.09
C ALA A 228 -10.35 10.48 -16.67
N ASP A 229 -10.73 10.08 -17.89
CA ASP A 229 -11.93 10.59 -18.55
C ASP A 229 -13.20 10.28 -17.73
N GLU A 230 -13.20 9.14 -17.05
CA GLU A 230 -14.21 8.73 -16.08
C GLU A 230 -13.54 8.50 -14.72
N VAL A 231 -13.92 9.31 -13.74
CA VAL A 231 -13.48 9.16 -12.35
C VAL A 231 -14.63 8.55 -11.56
N VAL A 232 -14.41 7.34 -11.06
CA VAL A 232 -15.46 6.60 -10.34
C VAL A 232 -15.68 7.15 -8.94
N GLU A 233 -16.93 7.11 -8.48
CA GLU A 233 -17.22 7.33 -7.06
C GLU A 233 -16.84 6.07 -6.27
N LEU A 234 -16.01 6.23 -5.24
CA LEU A 234 -15.60 5.14 -4.36
C LEU A 234 -16.58 5.02 -3.20
N ASP A 235 -17.17 3.85 -3.06
CA ASP A 235 -18.09 3.56 -1.97
C ASP A 235 -17.38 3.62 -0.60
N PRO A 236 -18.01 4.22 0.42
CA PRO A 236 -17.50 4.14 1.79
C PRO A 236 -17.44 2.68 2.27
N PRO A 237 -16.78 2.40 3.42
CA PRO A 237 -16.86 1.10 4.06
C PRO A 237 -18.31 0.62 4.23
N THR A 238 -18.51 -0.67 4.03
CA THR A 238 -19.76 -1.37 4.35
C THR A 238 -19.85 -1.63 5.85
N GLU A 239 -21.06 -1.87 6.35
CA GLU A 239 -21.26 -2.20 7.76
C GLU A 239 -20.50 -3.48 8.15
N GLU A 240 -20.45 -4.47 7.26
CA GLU A 240 -19.73 -5.73 7.52
C GLU A 240 -18.21 -5.53 7.56
N GLU A 241 -17.64 -4.74 6.66
CA GLU A 241 -16.21 -4.40 6.74
C GLU A 241 -15.87 -3.67 8.05
N LEU A 242 -16.70 -2.70 8.46
CA LEU A 242 -16.51 -1.97 9.70
C LEU A 242 -16.64 -2.89 10.92
N ARG A 243 -17.63 -3.79 10.92
CA ARG A 243 -17.82 -4.79 11.98
C ARG A 243 -16.58 -5.69 12.11
N VAL A 244 -16.14 -6.30 11.01
CA VAL A 244 -14.95 -7.17 11.02
C VAL A 244 -13.69 -6.41 11.47
N LEU A 245 -13.49 -5.18 11.00
CA LEU A 245 -12.36 -4.36 11.43
C LEU A 245 -12.39 -4.04 12.93
N ARG A 246 -13.54 -3.58 13.43
CA ARG A 246 -13.68 -3.03 14.79
C ARG A 246 -13.88 -4.09 15.86
N GLU A 247 -14.40 -5.26 15.52
CA GLU A 247 -14.74 -6.30 16.50
C GLU A 247 -13.79 -7.49 16.44
N GLU A 248 -13.26 -7.82 15.26
CA GLU A 248 -12.46 -9.04 15.07
C GLU A 248 -10.99 -8.73 14.80
N ILE A 249 -10.70 -7.85 13.84
CA ILE A 249 -9.32 -7.61 13.40
C ILE A 249 -8.58 -6.67 14.35
N ASP A 250 -9.05 -5.47 14.60
CA ASP A 250 -8.35 -4.47 15.43
C ASP A 250 -9.26 -3.89 16.52
N PRO A 251 -9.81 -4.73 17.42
CA PRO A 251 -10.73 -4.29 18.48
C PRO A 251 -10.10 -3.29 19.47
N TYR A 252 -8.77 -3.30 19.57
CA TYR A 252 -8.03 -2.37 20.41
C TYR A 252 -7.73 -1.03 19.72
N GLY A 253 -8.01 -0.91 18.41
CA GLY A 253 -7.82 0.32 17.65
C GLY A 253 -6.36 0.73 17.49
N LEU A 254 -5.46 -0.24 17.33
CA LEU A 254 -4.02 -0.01 17.17
C LEU A 254 -3.67 0.65 15.83
N ILE A 255 -4.49 0.39 14.81
CA ILE A 255 -4.38 0.89 13.45
C ILE A 255 -5.62 1.72 13.11
N ILE A 256 -6.83 1.16 13.25
CA ILE A 256 -8.06 1.74 12.69
C ILE A 256 -8.50 3.05 13.35
N LYS A 257 -8.12 3.30 14.62
CA LYS A 257 -8.48 4.53 15.36
C LYS A 257 -7.51 5.70 15.17
N LYS A 258 -6.41 5.53 14.44
CA LYS A 258 -5.42 6.60 14.23
C LYS A 258 -5.86 7.65 13.20
N GLY A 259 -6.90 7.34 12.44
CA GLY A 259 -7.38 8.16 11.34
C GLY A 259 -8.29 9.32 11.75
N ARG A 260 -8.46 10.29 10.85
CA ARG A 260 -9.50 11.32 11.00
C ARG A 260 -10.88 10.68 10.78
N VAL A 261 -11.85 11.04 11.61
CA VAL A 261 -13.25 10.62 11.44
C VAL A 261 -13.88 11.37 10.25
N ILE A 262 -14.52 10.59 9.37
CA ILE A 262 -15.30 11.05 8.22
C ILE A 262 -16.77 10.70 8.50
N LYS A 263 -17.65 11.67 8.26
CA LYS A 263 -19.10 11.52 8.35
C LYS A 263 -19.68 11.84 6.99
N LEU A 264 -20.32 10.86 6.38
CA LEU A 264 -21.05 11.02 5.13
C LEU A 264 -22.53 10.84 5.42
N ASP A 265 -23.36 11.74 4.91
CA ASP A 265 -24.81 11.70 5.09
C ASP A 265 -25.44 10.47 4.44
#